data_AF-A0A7S1SVU8-F1
#
_entry.id   AF-A0A7S1SVU8-F1
#
_cell.length_a   1.000
_cell.length_b   1.000
_cell.length_c   1.000
_cell.angle_alpha   90.00
_cell.angle_beta   90.00
_cell.angle_gamma   90.00
#
_symmetry.space_group_name_H-M   'P 1'
#
loop_
_entity.id
_entity.type
_entity.pdbx_description
1 polymer ?
#
loop_
_entity_poly.entity_id
_entity_poly.type
_entity_poly.pdbx_seq_one_letter_code
_entity_poly.pdbx_strand_id
1 'polypeptide(L)'
;KGEGDPFGVYATGFTSVYKPQRSAALSFAELLDRVARVDPEMRIRFTSPHPKDFNDEVLHTIARHHNICSHLHMPAQSGSTAVLASMRRGYTREAYDALIRRVRELLPQVALSTDIITGFCGETEDDHRDTVSLMRATGFDQAFMFAYSKRDKTHAA
;
A
#
# COMPACT_ATOMS: atom_id res chain seq x y z
N LYS A 1 -18.88 -15.00 0.30
CA LYS A 1 -18.68 -13.94 1.33
C LYS A 1 -17.30 -14.19 1.93
N GLY A 2 -16.32 -13.36 1.60
CA GLY A 2 -14.92 -13.61 1.91
C GLY A 2 -14.65 -13.55 3.39
N GLU A 3 -14.20 -14.66 3.96
CA GLU A 3 -13.52 -14.63 5.25
C GLU A 3 -12.26 -13.78 5.08
N GLY A 4 -12.15 -12.72 5.87
CA GLY A 4 -10.96 -11.89 5.91
C GLY A 4 -9.72 -12.72 6.25
N ASP A 5 -8.54 -12.22 5.90
CA ASP A 5 -7.27 -12.85 6.23
C ASP A 5 -7.24 -13.29 7.71
N PRO A 6 -7.33 -14.60 8.01
CA PRO A 6 -7.49 -15.09 9.38
C PRO A 6 -6.24 -14.86 10.23
N PHE A 7 -5.17 -14.33 9.63
CA PHE A 7 -3.92 -14.10 10.30
C PHE A 7 -3.51 -12.62 10.36
N GLY A 8 -4.37 -11.69 9.94
CA GLY A 8 -4.11 -10.24 10.01
C GLY A 8 -2.83 -9.78 9.30
N VAL A 9 -2.37 -10.53 8.28
CA VAL A 9 -1.12 -10.26 7.55
C VAL A 9 -1.24 -9.00 6.74
N TYR A 10 -2.40 -8.84 6.09
CA TYR A 10 -2.65 -7.73 5.21
C TYR A 10 -3.56 -6.70 5.85
N ALA A 11 -3.44 -5.46 5.38
CA ALA A 11 -4.42 -4.42 5.64
C ALA A 11 -5.85 -4.93 5.33
N THR A 12 -6.83 -4.48 6.09
CA THR A 12 -8.22 -4.90 5.93
C THR A 12 -8.73 -4.62 4.50
N GLY A 13 -9.35 -5.62 3.87
CA GLY A 13 -9.84 -5.52 2.49
C GLY A 13 -8.80 -5.83 1.41
N PHE A 14 -7.58 -6.23 1.79
CA PHE A 14 -6.53 -6.65 0.87
C PHE A 14 -6.38 -8.17 0.87
N THR A 15 -6.02 -8.70 -0.30
CA THR A 15 -5.78 -10.13 -0.53
C THR A 15 -4.49 -10.33 -1.32
N SER A 16 -3.96 -11.56 -1.31
CA SER A 16 -2.76 -11.91 -2.03
C SER A 16 -2.90 -13.31 -2.61
N VAL A 17 -2.43 -13.50 -3.85
CA VAL A 17 -2.33 -14.82 -4.48
C VAL A 17 -1.20 -15.67 -3.90
N TYR A 18 -0.23 -15.03 -3.23
CA TYR A 18 0.88 -15.72 -2.57
C TYR A 18 0.49 -16.13 -1.16
N LYS A 19 0.69 -17.42 -0.84
CA LYS A 19 0.56 -17.95 0.51
C LYS A 19 1.81 -17.58 1.32
N PRO A 20 1.68 -16.91 2.47
CA PRO A 20 2.82 -16.60 3.32
C PRO A 20 3.44 -17.91 3.85
N GLN A 21 4.76 -18.08 3.68
CA GLN A 21 5.50 -19.17 4.31
C GLN A 21 5.87 -18.77 5.74
N ARG A 22 5.54 -19.61 6.72
CA ARG A 22 5.50 -19.23 8.14
C ARG A 22 6.30 -20.11 9.10
N SER A 23 7.02 -21.12 8.62
CA SER A 23 7.88 -21.88 9.54
C SER A 23 9.07 -21.02 9.96
N ALA A 24 9.05 -20.52 11.20
CA ALA A 24 10.13 -19.82 11.90
C ALA A 24 10.52 -18.40 11.40
N ALA A 25 9.65 -17.70 10.66
CA ALA A 25 9.91 -16.33 10.19
C ALA A 25 9.33 -15.26 11.14
N LEU A 26 10.09 -14.18 11.36
CA LEU A 26 9.62 -12.97 12.07
C LEU A 26 8.61 -12.19 11.22
N SER A 27 7.64 -11.53 11.87
CA SER A 27 6.77 -10.58 11.18
C SER A 27 7.54 -9.31 10.78
N PHE A 28 7.05 -8.57 9.80
CA PHE A 28 7.68 -7.29 9.43
C PHE A 28 7.61 -6.27 10.57
N ALA A 29 6.51 -6.23 11.32
CA ALA A 29 6.37 -5.38 12.50
C ALA A 29 7.40 -5.74 13.59
N GLU A 30 7.62 -7.03 13.86
CA GLU A 30 8.63 -7.49 14.81
C GLU A 30 10.05 -7.15 14.35
N LEU A 31 10.35 -7.32 13.05
CA LEU A 31 11.64 -6.93 12.49
C LEU A 31 11.85 -5.43 12.64
N LEU A 32 10.85 -4.63 12.28
CA LEU A 32 10.91 -3.18 12.33
C LEU A 32 11.10 -2.66 13.77
N ASP A 33 10.39 -3.25 14.74
CA ASP A 33 10.57 -2.95 16.17
C ASP A 33 11.98 -3.31 16.67
N ARG A 34 12.52 -4.46 16.26
CA ARG A 34 13.90 -4.85 16.65
C ARG A 34 14.94 -3.92 16.04
N VAL A 35 14.80 -3.55 14.76
CA VAL A 35 15.71 -2.62 14.08
C VAL A 35 15.68 -1.25 14.75
N ALA A 36 14.50 -0.74 15.09
CA ALA A 36 14.35 0.54 15.79
C ALA A 36 15.06 0.60 17.16
N ARG A 37 15.27 -0.55 17.81
CA ARG A 37 15.94 -0.65 19.11
C ARG A 37 17.45 -0.83 19.01
N VAL A 38 18.01 -1.12 17.83
CA VAL A 38 19.45 -1.29 17.67
C VAL A 38 20.19 0.01 17.97
N ASP A 39 19.69 1.11 17.42
CA ASP A 39 20.23 2.46 17.63
C ASP A 39 19.07 3.48 17.63
N PRO A 40 18.65 4.00 18.79
CA PRO A 40 17.58 4.98 18.89
C PRO A 40 17.85 6.30 18.14
N GLU A 41 19.12 6.65 17.89
CA GLU A 41 19.47 7.88 17.18
C GLU A 41 19.47 7.71 15.65
N MET A 42 19.43 6.46 15.16
CA MET A 42 19.41 6.16 13.74
C MET A 42 18.02 6.28 13.15
N ARG A 43 17.87 7.16 12.15
CA ARG A 43 16.63 7.30 11.39
C ARG A 43 16.42 6.13 10.42
N ILE A 44 15.29 5.45 10.55
CA ILE A 44 14.90 4.30 9.74
C ILE A 44 13.82 4.72 8.75
N ARG A 45 14.08 4.51 7.46
CA ARG A 45 13.11 4.65 6.37
C ARG A 45 13.09 3.36 5.57
N PHE A 46 11.88 2.92 5.22
CA PHE A 46 11.68 1.79 4.32
C PHE A 46 10.68 2.17 3.24
N THR A 47 10.68 1.39 2.16
CA THR A 47 9.72 1.51 1.07
C THR A 47 9.10 0.14 0.86
N SER A 48 7.77 0.06 0.98
CA SER A 48 7.03 -1.15 0.61
C SER A 48 6.62 -1.07 -0.86
N PRO A 49 6.69 -2.18 -1.62
CA PRO A 49 6.15 -2.21 -2.97
C PRO A 49 4.61 -2.33 -3.01
N HIS A 50 3.94 -2.57 -1.87
CA HIS A 50 2.51 -2.82 -1.86
C HIS A 50 1.77 -2.26 -0.62
N PRO A 51 0.61 -1.59 -0.78
CA PRO A 51 -0.16 -1.02 0.33
C PRO A 51 -0.70 -2.09 1.31
N LYS A 52 -0.91 -3.32 0.84
CA LYS A 52 -1.39 -4.44 1.68
C LYS A 52 -0.52 -4.71 2.90
N ASP A 53 0.77 -4.38 2.86
CA ASP A 53 1.74 -4.72 3.91
C ASP A 53 1.69 -3.75 5.10
N PHE A 54 0.84 -2.72 5.04
CA PHE A 54 0.63 -1.75 6.12
C PHE A 54 -0.60 -2.12 6.98
N ASN A 55 -0.54 -3.30 7.61
CA ASN A 55 -1.53 -3.68 8.61
C ASN A 55 -1.38 -2.85 9.91
N ASP A 56 -2.34 -2.99 10.82
CA ASP A 56 -2.35 -2.23 12.08
C ASP A 56 -1.09 -2.47 12.94
N GLU A 57 -0.53 -3.68 12.96
CA GLU A 57 0.70 -3.96 13.72
C GLU A 57 1.90 -3.14 13.22
N VAL A 58 2.05 -3.03 11.89
CA VAL A 58 3.09 -2.20 11.27
C VAL A 58 2.85 -0.73 11.58
N LEU A 59 1.62 -0.23 11.43
CA LEU A 59 1.30 1.18 11.70
C LEU A 59 1.53 1.56 13.17
N HIS A 60 1.12 0.70 14.11
CA HIS A 60 1.39 0.90 15.53
C HIS A 60 2.88 0.85 15.86
N THR A 61 3.66 0.01 15.16
CA THR A 61 5.11 -0.05 15.33
C THR A 61 5.78 1.25 14.87
N ILE A 62 5.38 1.78 13.72
CA ILE A 62 5.85 3.09 13.22
C ILE A 62 5.49 4.19 14.21
N ALA A 63 4.26 4.20 14.73
CA ALA A 63 3.80 5.22 15.68
C ALA A 63 4.54 5.17 17.04
N ARG A 64 4.99 3.99 17.47
CA ARG A 64 5.68 3.79 18.75
C ARG A 64 7.11 4.32 18.75
N HIS A 65 7.79 4.29 17.61
CA HIS A 65 9.22 4.56 17.51
C HIS A 65 9.48 5.88 16.79
N HIS A 66 10.01 6.86 17.51
CA HIS A 66 10.31 8.20 16.97
C HIS A 66 11.38 8.19 15.87
N ASN A 67 12.25 7.18 15.85
CA ASN A 67 13.31 7.02 14.86
C ASN A 67 12.85 6.30 13.59
N ILE A 68 11.60 5.81 13.53
CA ILE A 68 11.00 5.31 12.29
C ILE A 68 10.28 6.47 11.59
N CYS A 69 10.59 6.69 10.32
CA CYS A 69 9.96 7.75 9.54
C CYS A 69 8.46 7.53 9.39
N SER A 70 7.65 8.53 9.74
CA SER A 70 6.26 8.66 9.27
C SER A 70 6.20 9.08 7.80
N HIS A 71 6.84 8.31 6.92
CA HIS A 71 6.80 8.49 5.47
C HIS A 71 6.48 7.14 4.83
N LEU A 72 5.28 7.00 4.26
CA LEU A 72 4.84 5.75 3.64
C LEU A 72 4.78 5.88 2.12
N HIS A 73 5.34 4.89 1.44
CA HIS A 73 5.11 4.71 0.02
C HIS A 73 3.98 3.71 -0.17
N MET A 74 2.87 4.18 -0.74
CA MET A 74 1.58 3.48 -0.84
C MET A 74 1.13 3.39 -2.30
N PRO A 75 1.75 2.53 -3.14
CA PRO A 75 1.43 2.47 -4.56
C PRO A 75 -0.05 2.13 -4.81
N ALA A 76 -0.84 3.14 -5.21
CA ALA A 76 -2.26 2.98 -5.54
C ALA A 76 -2.46 2.41 -6.94
N GLN A 77 -1.63 2.86 -7.89
CA GLN A 77 -1.54 2.40 -9.28
C GLN A 77 -2.74 2.84 -10.14
N SER A 78 -3.96 2.69 -9.65
CA SER A 78 -5.18 3.28 -10.23
C SER A 78 -6.19 3.58 -9.12
N GLY A 79 -7.08 4.55 -9.34
CA GLY A 79 -8.21 4.81 -8.45
C GLY A 79 -9.49 4.05 -8.80
N SER A 80 -9.52 3.32 -9.92
CA SER A 80 -10.67 2.51 -10.34
C SER A 80 -10.54 1.07 -9.86
N THR A 81 -11.58 0.59 -9.15
CA THR A 81 -11.67 -0.81 -8.72
C THR A 81 -11.65 -1.79 -9.91
N ALA A 82 -12.21 -1.41 -11.06
CA ALA A 82 -12.22 -2.26 -12.25
C ALA A 82 -10.79 -2.42 -12.83
N VAL A 83 -10.05 -1.31 -12.93
CA VAL A 83 -8.64 -1.33 -13.37
C VAL A 83 -7.76 -2.07 -12.37
N LEU A 84 -7.93 -1.83 -11.06
CA LEU A 84 -7.20 -2.55 -10.00
C LEU A 84 -7.43 -4.07 -10.07
N ALA A 85 -8.65 -4.50 -10.34
CA ALA A 85 -8.98 -5.92 -10.53
C ALA A 85 -8.26 -6.51 -11.76
N SER A 86 -8.26 -5.79 -12.89
CA SER A 86 -7.54 -6.18 -14.11
C SER A 86 -6.01 -6.24 -13.90
N MET A 87 -5.47 -5.35 -13.06
CA MET A 87 -4.07 -5.38 -12.61
C MET A 87 -3.78 -6.47 -11.56
N ARG A 88 -4.80 -7.22 -11.11
CA ARG A 88 -4.71 -8.26 -10.06
C ARG A 88 -4.13 -7.74 -8.74
N ARG A 89 -4.50 -6.52 -8.36
CA ARG A 89 -4.00 -5.88 -7.14
C ARG A 89 -4.52 -6.48 -5.85
N GLY A 90 -5.69 -7.14 -5.89
CA GLY A 90 -6.25 -7.85 -4.74
C GLY A 90 -6.88 -6.92 -3.69
N TYR A 91 -7.25 -5.70 -4.07
CA TYR A 91 -7.98 -4.73 -3.24
C TYR A 91 -8.84 -3.82 -4.12
N THR A 92 -9.78 -3.10 -3.49
CA THR A 92 -10.66 -2.12 -4.15
C THR A 92 -10.29 -0.70 -3.76
N ARG A 93 -10.85 0.29 -4.48
CA ARG A 93 -10.73 1.71 -4.14
C ARG A 93 -11.15 1.98 -2.69
N GLU A 94 -12.25 1.39 -2.23
CA GLU A 94 -12.79 1.61 -0.90
C GLU A 94 -11.88 1.05 0.19
N ALA A 95 -11.26 -0.11 -0.07
CA ALA A 95 -10.27 -0.69 0.85
C ALA A 95 -9.01 0.19 0.95
N TYR A 96 -8.56 0.75 -0.17
CA TYR A 96 -7.45 1.69 -0.19
C TYR A 96 -7.77 2.98 0.58
N ASP A 97 -8.93 3.60 0.33
CA ASP A 97 -9.37 4.80 1.05
C ASP A 97 -9.51 4.55 2.56
N ALA A 98 -10.01 3.38 2.95
CA ALA A 98 -10.09 2.98 4.35
C ALA A 98 -8.70 2.85 5.00
N LEU A 99 -7.74 2.29 4.28
CA LEU A 99 -6.36 2.20 4.74
C LEU A 99 -5.71 3.58 4.88
N ILE A 100 -5.90 4.48 3.91
CA ILE A 100 -5.40 5.87 4.01
C ILE A 100 -5.98 6.58 5.23
N ARG A 101 -7.27 6.40 5.50
CA ARG A 101 -7.91 6.97 6.71
C ARG A 101 -7.28 6.41 7.98
N ARG A 102 -7.11 5.09 8.05
CA ARG A 102 -6.48 4.40 9.18
C ARG A 102 -5.05 4.87 9.43
N VAL A 103 -4.27 5.02 8.36
CA VAL A 103 -2.91 5.55 8.39
C VAL A 103 -2.89 6.96 8.99
N ARG A 104 -3.79 7.85 8.55
CA ARG A 104 -3.88 9.23 9.08
C ARG A 104 -4.36 9.31 10.53
N GLU A 105 -5.22 8.40 10.95
CA GLU A 105 -5.66 8.30 12.35
C GLU A 105 -4.48 7.94 13.28
N LEU A 106 -3.62 7.00 12.86
CA LEU A 106 -2.49 6.53 13.66
C LEU A 106 -1.23 7.39 13.50
N LEU A 107 -1.04 8.00 12.33
CA LEU A 107 0.12 8.80 11.97
C LEU A 107 -0.34 10.17 11.40
N PRO A 108 -0.78 11.13 12.24
CA PRO A 108 -1.41 12.37 11.77
C PRO A 108 -0.55 13.26 10.87
N GLN A 109 0.78 13.15 10.98
CA GLN A 109 1.75 13.93 10.19
C GLN A 109 2.47 13.09 9.13
N VAL A 110 1.85 11.99 8.69
CA VAL A 110 2.44 11.07 7.72
C VAL A 110 2.60 11.72 6.34
N ALA A 111 3.79 11.63 5.79
CA ALA A 111 4.04 11.91 4.37
C ALA A 111 3.68 10.68 3.53
N LEU A 112 2.86 10.87 2.50
CA LEU A 112 2.40 9.80 1.62
C LEU A 112 2.95 10.00 0.22
N SER A 113 3.55 8.93 -0.31
CA SER A 113 3.95 8.86 -1.72
C SER A 113 3.25 7.72 -2.43
N THR A 114 3.10 7.82 -3.74
CA THR A 114 2.39 6.81 -4.54
C THR A 114 3.00 6.63 -5.93
N ASP A 115 2.63 5.53 -6.57
CA ASP A 115 2.83 5.28 -8.00
C ASP A 115 1.47 5.20 -8.69
N ILE A 116 1.35 5.82 -9.86
CA ILE A 116 0.15 5.78 -10.71
C ILE A 116 0.53 5.34 -12.12
N ILE A 117 -0.28 4.45 -12.69
CA ILE A 117 -0.18 4.01 -14.08
C ILE A 117 -1.42 4.52 -14.82
N THR A 118 -1.21 5.27 -15.91
CA THR A 118 -2.28 5.75 -16.80
C THR A 118 -2.17 5.11 -18.17
N GLY A 119 -3.29 4.96 -18.88
CA GLY A 119 -3.39 4.27 -20.16
C GLY A 119 -3.35 2.75 -20.04
N PHE A 120 -3.80 2.17 -18.91
CA PHE A 120 -3.81 0.72 -18.77
C PHE A 120 -4.75 0.06 -19.80
N CYS A 121 -4.48 -1.19 -20.19
CA CYS A 121 -5.29 -1.91 -21.16
C CYS A 121 -6.78 -1.93 -20.73
N GLY A 122 -7.64 -1.26 -21.51
CA GLY A 122 -9.08 -1.17 -21.25
C GLY A 122 -9.50 -0.09 -20.26
N GLU A 123 -8.58 0.78 -19.81
CA GLU A 123 -8.94 1.95 -18.98
C GLU A 123 -9.87 2.90 -19.75
N THR A 124 -11.02 3.19 -19.17
CA THR A 124 -11.98 4.17 -19.69
C THR A 124 -11.71 5.56 -19.13
N GLU A 125 -12.33 6.58 -19.72
CA GLU A 125 -12.28 7.95 -19.19
C GLU A 125 -12.85 8.02 -17.76
N ASP A 126 -13.85 7.21 -17.44
CA ASP A 126 -14.46 7.14 -16.11
C ASP A 126 -13.46 6.56 -15.09
N ASP A 127 -12.74 5.50 -15.46
CA ASP A 127 -11.68 4.91 -14.64
C ASP A 127 -10.53 5.90 -14.39
N HIS A 128 -10.19 6.69 -15.39
CA HIS A 128 -9.20 7.74 -15.26
C HIS A 128 -9.66 8.84 -14.29
N ARG A 129 -10.92 9.28 -14.40
CA ARG A 129 -11.50 10.25 -13.46
C ARG A 129 -11.53 9.71 -12.02
N ASP A 130 -11.75 8.42 -11.82
CA ASP A 130 -11.63 7.79 -10.50
C ASP A 130 -10.20 7.85 -9.94
N THR A 131 -9.20 7.69 -10.81
CA THR A 131 -7.78 7.87 -10.44
C THR A 131 -7.48 9.31 -10.03
N VAL A 132 -7.97 10.29 -10.78
CA VAL A 132 -7.83 11.71 -10.43
C VAL A 132 -8.57 12.04 -9.12
N SER A 133 -9.76 11.45 -8.90
CA SER A 133 -10.53 11.66 -7.67
C SER A 133 -9.80 11.09 -6.45
N LEU A 134 -9.14 9.93 -6.58
CA LEU A 134 -8.27 9.37 -5.53
C LEU A 134 -7.16 10.33 -5.18
N MET A 135 -6.42 10.82 -6.18
CA MET A 135 -5.29 11.73 -5.94
C MET A 135 -5.72 13.01 -5.22
N ARG A 136 -6.88 13.57 -5.58
CA ARG A 136 -7.44 14.75 -4.90
C ARG A 136 -7.87 14.45 -3.46
N ALA A 137 -8.53 13.33 -3.23
CA ALA A 137 -9.02 12.95 -1.89
C ALA A 137 -7.87 12.57 -0.95
N THR A 138 -6.87 11.84 -1.46
CA THR A 138 -5.70 11.44 -0.68
C THR A 138 -4.73 12.59 -0.51
N GLY A 139 -4.46 13.43 -1.52
CA GLY A 139 -3.49 14.52 -1.38
C GLY A 139 -2.09 14.00 -1.05
N PHE A 140 -1.51 13.20 -1.95
CA PHE A 140 -0.16 12.67 -1.80
C PHE A 140 0.90 13.79 -1.85
N ASP A 141 1.91 13.70 -1.00
CA ASP A 141 3.08 14.61 -0.99
C ASP A 141 3.98 14.38 -2.21
N GLN A 142 4.00 13.15 -2.73
CA GLN A 142 4.77 12.79 -3.91
C GLN A 142 4.06 11.71 -4.73
N ALA A 143 4.04 11.85 -6.06
CA ALA A 143 3.48 10.85 -6.95
C ALA A 143 4.43 10.59 -8.13
N PHE A 144 4.73 9.32 -8.39
CA PHE A 144 5.39 8.89 -9.62
C PHE A 144 4.31 8.46 -10.62
N MET A 145 4.35 9.04 -11.81
CA MET A 145 3.34 8.80 -12.85
C MET A 145 3.99 8.17 -14.06
N PHE A 146 3.42 7.05 -14.51
CA PHE A 146 3.92 6.28 -15.64
C PHE A 146 2.81 6.04 -16.65
N ALA A 147 3.11 6.22 -17.93
CA ALA A 147 2.27 5.65 -18.97
C ALA A 147 2.42 4.13 -18.98
N TYR A 148 1.32 3.40 -19.16
CA TYR A 148 1.37 1.96 -19.30
C TYR A 148 2.26 1.58 -20.50
N SER A 149 3.24 0.74 -20.23
CA SER A 149 4.13 0.16 -21.24
C SER A 149 3.96 -1.34 -21.23
N LYS A 150 3.41 -1.88 -22.32
CA LYS A 150 3.29 -3.33 -22.51
C LYS A 150 4.68 -3.96 -22.45
N ARG A 151 4.81 -5.04 -21.67
CA ARG A 151 6.03 -5.85 -21.59
C ARG A 151 5.67 -7.28 -21.93
N ASP A 152 6.47 -7.89 -22.80
CA ASP A 152 6.33 -9.30 -23.14
C ASP A 152 6.38 -10.16 -21.87
N LYS A 153 5.53 -11.20 -21.83
CA LYS A 153 5.37 -12.14 -20.69
C LYS A 153 4.68 -11.58 -19.44
N THR A 154 4.04 -10.42 -19.50
CA THR A 154 3.14 -9.96 -18.42
C THR A 154 1.69 -10.37 -18.69
N HIS A 155 0.88 -10.59 -17.65
CA HIS A 155 -0.54 -10.92 -17.81
C HIS A 155 -1.40 -9.78 -18.39
N ALA A 156 -0.85 -8.57 -18.41
CA ALA A 156 -1.48 -7.40 -19.01
C ALA A 156 -1.17 -7.23 -20.50
N ALA A 157 -0.38 -8.14 -21.09
CA ALA A 157 -0.06 -8.17 -22.51
C ALA A 157 -1.20 -8.77 -23.36
#